data_AF-A0A4V3W9W2-F1
#
_entry.id   AF-A0A4V3W9W2-F1
#
_cell.length_a   1.000
_cell.length_b   1.000
_cell.length_c   1.000
_cell.angle_alpha   90.00
_cell.angle_beta   90.00
_cell.angle_gamma   90.00
#
_symmetry.space_group_name_H-M   'P 1'
#
loop_
_entity.id
_entity.type
_entity.pdbx_description
1 polymer ?
#
loop_
_entity_poly.entity_id
_entity_poly.type
_entity_poly.pdbx_seq_one_letter_code
_entity_poly.pdbx_strand_id
1 'polypeptide(L)'
;MNSSHASKCDHTVFAVPAKLTVAPLCAALAIAASGCATPAPDLSTLKGNSILLPAGRVIVHDFVNDTTDYRITSVDTQDYLILPKSATNPSFRHLVVSHLTERLAPDLANNYPNIEVTVLDARILVQLHGGAMIPIIGIATVFKDRKHICEVDASLRYGDNVTRKVFAHTSVSNRSYMDMPQEKKGDLVSECLNSIIHEIAESARNMESPI
;
A
#
# COMPACT_ATOMS: atom_id res chain seq x y z
N MET A 1 15.19 -32.42 7.13
CA MET A 1 15.88 -31.26 6.53
C MET A 1 15.07 -30.03 6.92
N ASN A 2 15.36 -29.44 8.09
CA ASN A 2 16.06 -28.15 8.28
C ASN A 2 15.54 -27.06 7.32
N SER A 3 15.04 -25.90 7.73
CA SER A 3 15.45 -25.05 8.86
C SER A 3 14.35 -24.03 9.18
N SER A 4 13.94 -23.95 10.46
CA SER A 4 13.19 -22.84 11.03
C SER A 4 14.17 -21.79 11.57
N HIS A 5 14.24 -20.63 10.90
CA HIS A 5 14.96 -19.48 11.43
C HIS A 5 14.01 -18.62 12.28
N ALA A 6 13.92 -18.98 13.57
CA ALA A 6 13.53 -18.03 14.60
C ALA A 6 14.77 -17.18 14.93
N SER A 7 14.76 -15.91 14.51
CA SER A 7 15.80 -14.95 14.90
C SER A 7 15.58 -14.58 16.37
N LYS A 8 16.49 -15.06 17.21
CA LYS A 8 16.61 -14.77 18.64
C LYS A 8 16.81 -13.27 18.84
N CYS A 9 16.01 -12.66 19.72
CA CYS A 9 16.42 -11.46 20.42
C CYS A 9 17.43 -11.89 21.51
N ASP A 10 18.72 -11.74 21.24
CA ASP A 10 19.76 -12.01 22.23
C ASP A 10 19.71 -10.94 23.33
N HIS A 11 19.32 -11.38 24.53
CA HIS A 11 19.40 -10.61 25.75
C HIS A 11 20.85 -10.52 26.22
N THR A 12 21.55 -9.44 25.87
CA THR A 12 22.76 -9.03 26.60
C THR A 12 22.34 -8.17 27.79
N VAL A 13 22.16 -8.83 28.93
CA VAL A 13 21.92 -8.19 30.23
C VAL A 13 23.25 -7.60 30.72
N PHE A 14 23.46 -6.30 30.53
CA PHE A 14 24.47 -5.57 31.27
C PHE A 14 24.02 -5.44 32.73
N ALA A 15 24.63 -6.24 33.62
CA ALA A 15 24.49 -6.09 35.05
C ALA A 15 25.23 -4.81 35.49
N VAL A 16 24.47 -3.78 35.87
CA VAL A 16 25.00 -2.57 36.54
C VAL A 16 24.84 -2.78 38.06
N PRO A 17 25.89 -2.66 38.88
CA PRO A 17 25.75 -2.81 40.32
C PRO A 17 24.95 -1.64 40.90
N ALA A 18 23.95 -1.99 41.70
CA ALA A 18 23.04 -1.08 42.37
C ALA A 18 23.78 -0.21 43.40
N LYS A 19 23.56 1.12 43.33
CA LYS A 19 23.55 2.00 44.50
C LYS A 19 22.58 3.17 44.31
N LEU A 20 21.47 3.03 45.03
CA LEU A 20 20.61 4.04 45.67
C LEU A 20 20.15 5.29 44.90
N THR A 21 18.83 5.28 44.68
CA THR A 21 17.84 6.35 44.97
C THR A 21 17.94 7.66 44.19
N VAL A 22 16.97 7.90 43.29
CA VAL A 22 15.90 8.94 43.42
C VAL A 22 14.84 8.72 42.32
N ALA A 23 13.55 8.74 42.74
CA ALA A 23 12.31 9.01 41.99
C ALA A 23 11.78 8.01 40.92
N PRO A 24 10.56 7.46 41.12
CA PRO A 24 9.89 6.52 40.22
C PRO A 24 9.07 7.25 39.14
N LEU A 25 9.69 8.18 38.39
CA LEU A 25 9.02 8.86 37.27
C LEU A 25 9.64 8.55 35.89
N CYS A 26 10.85 7.98 35.84
CA CYS A 26 11.51 7.69 34.57
C CYS A 26 11.18 6.31 33.98
N ALA A 27 10.57 5.40 34.75
CA ALA A 27 10.26 4.05 34.27
C ALA A 27 9.00 4.00 33.37
N ALA A 28 8.11 4.98 33.47
CA ALA A 28 6.90 5.05 32.64
C ALA A 28 7.16 5.63 31.23
N LEU A 29 8.26 6.37 31.04
CA LEU A 29 8.61 6.94 29.73
C LEU A 29 9.42 5.98 28.84
N ALA A 30 10.05 4.94 29.41
CA ALA A 30 10.88 4.01 28.66
C ALA A 30 10.08 2.98 27.83
N ILE A 31 8.78 2.81 28.09
CA ILE A 31 7.90 1.89 27.34
C ILE A 31 7.34 2.55 26.06
N ALA A 32 7.43 3.87 25.93
CA ALA A 32 6.83 4.61 24.81
C ALA A 32 7.78 4.84 23.61
N ALA A 33 9.05 4.44 23.68
CA ALA A 33 10.06 4.78 22.68
C ALA A 33 10.72 3.59 21.96
N SER A 34 10.29 2.35 22.22
CA SER A 34 10.50 1.24 21.30
C SER A 34 9.30 1.16 20.36
N GLY A 35 9.19 2.12 19.45
CA GLY A 35 8.24 2.03 18.34
C GLY A 35 8.61 0.84 17.47
N CYS A 36 8.13 -0.34 17.82
CA CYS A 36 8.23 -1.51 16.97
C CYS A 36 7.37 -1.21 15.74
N ALA A 37 8.02 -0.74 14.66
CA ALA A 37 7.39 -0.65 13.36
C ALA A 37 6.76 -2.02 13.09
N THR A 38 5.43 -2.06 12.98
CA THR A 38 4.73 -3.32 12.77
C THR A 38 5.19 -3.88 11.42
N PRO A 39 5.45 -5.20 11.29
CA PRO A 39 5.88 -5.77 10.01
C PRO A 39 4.87 -5.47 8.88
N ALA A 40 5.33 -5.64 7.64
CA ALA A 40 4.48 -5.54 6.46
C ALA A 40 3.37 -6.60 6.51
N PRO A 41 2.14 -6.30 6.06
CA PRO A 41 1.10 -7.31 5.91
C PRO A 41 1.51 -8.32 4.82
N ASP A 42 1.29 -9.60 5.11
CA ASP A 42 1.36 -10.66 4.10
C ASP A 42 0.00 -10.75 3.40
N LEU A 43 -0.01 -10.45 2.12
CA LEU A 43 -1.18 -10.39 1.25
C LEU A 43 -1.08 -11.38 0.09
N SER A 44 -0.17 -12.36 0.19
CA SER A 44 0.04 -13.40 -0.83
C SER A 44 -1.19 -14.29 -1.07
N THR A 45 -2.10 -14.38 -0.09
CA THR A 45 -3.32 -15.17 -0.15
C THR A 45 -4.58 -14.36 -0.48
N LEU A 46 -4.43 -13.04 -0.69
CA LEU A 46 -5.55 -12.17 -1.02
C LEU A 46 -6.14 -12.60 -2.37
N LYS A 47 -7.43 -12.91 -2.37
CA LYS A 47 -8.19 -13.27 -3.58
C LYS A 47 -9.38 -12.35 -3.71
N GLY A 48 -9.73 -12.02 -4.94
CA GLY A 48 -10.92 -11.25 -5.25
C GLY A 48 -11.81 -11.96 -6.26
N ASN A 49 -13.07 -11.54 -6.31
CA ASN A 49 -14.02 -12.03 -7.29
C ASN A 49 -13.60 -11.59 -8.70
N SER A 50 -13.80 -12.48 -9.68
CA SER A 50 -13.59 -12.15 -11.09
C SER A 50 -14.59 -11.10 -11.56
N ILE A 51 -14.14 -10.24 -12.47
CA ILE A 51 -14.90 -9.17 -13.09
C ILE A 51 -14.84 -9.39 -14.60
N LEU A 52 -16.00 -9.61 -15.21
CA LEU A 52 -16.11 -9.77 -16.65
C LEU A 52 -16.01 -8.42 -17.36
N LEU A 53 -15.25 -8.37 -18.45
CA LEU A 53 -15.09 -7.22 -19.33
C LEU A 53 -15.55 -7.58 -20.75
N PRO A 54 -16.17 -6.65 -21.48
CA PRO A 54 -16.59 -6.84 -22.87
C PRO A 54 -15.38 -6.85 -23.81
N ALA A 55 -14.59 -7.92 -23.77
CA ALA A 55 -13.31 -8.07 -24.45
C ALA A 55 -13.11 -9.50 -24.93
N GLY A 56 -12.52 -9.68 -26.12
CA GLY A 56 -12.14 -11.02 -26.60
C GLY A 56 -10.97 -11.60 -25.82
N ARG A 57 -10.07 -10.73 -25.36
CA ARG A 57 -8.96 -11.07 -24.46
C ARG A 57 -8.63 -9.88 -23.57
N VAL A 58 -8.24 -10.16 -22.33
CA VAL A 58 -7.64 -9.19 -21.41
C VAL A 58 -6.15 -9.49 -21.28
N ILE A 59 -5.31 -8.48 -21.49
CA ILE A 59 -3.86 -8.59 -21.35
C ILE A 59 -3.40 -7.54 -20.34
N VAL A 60 -2.69 -7.97 -19.30
CA VAL A 60 -2.11 -7.07 -18.30
C VAL A 60 -0.61 -6.99 -18.55
N HIS A 61 -0.10 -5.78 -18.77
CA HIS A 61 1.31 -5.49 -18.93
C HIS A 61 1.84 -4.75 -17.70
N ASP A 62 3.03 -5.13 -17.27
CA ASP A 62 3.75 -4.46 -16.20
C ASP A 62 4.99 -3.76 -16.80
N PHE A 63 4.94 -2.43 -16.93
CA PHE A 63 5.93 -1.69 -17.73
C PHE A 63 7.01 -0.97 -16.93
N VAL A 64 7.07 -1.15 -15.62
CA VAL A 64 7.98 -0.36 -14.77
C VAL A 64 9.27 -1.11 -14.46
N ASN A 65 10.38 -0.38 -14.53
CA ASN A 65 11.66 -0.84 -14.04
C ASN A 65 11.60 -0.86 -12.50
N ASP A 66 11.97 -1.96 -11.86
CA ASP A 66 11.90 -2.11 -10.40
C ASP A 66 12.96 -1.27 -9.65
N THR A 67 13.52 -0.26 -10.31
CA THR A 67 14.74 0.45 -9.93
C THR A 67 14.55 1.67 -9.03
N THR A 68 13.32 2.14 -8.80
CA THR A 68 13.10 3.28 -7.91
C THR A 68 12.94 2.81 -6.46
N ASP A 69 14.07 2.45 -5.86
CA ASP A 69 14.30 2.69 -4.43
C ASP A 69 14.24 4.22 -4.25
N TYR A 70 13.04 4.77 -4.10
CA TYR A 70 12.90 6.09 -3.53
C TYR A 70 13.42 5.99 -2.09
N ARG A 71 14.73 6.19 -1.91
CA ARG A 71 15.26 6.75 -0.67
C ARG A 71 14.29 7.85 -0.28
N ILE A 72 13.83 7.86 0.97
CA ILE A 72 12.97 8.90 1.56
C ILE A 72 13.67 10.25 1.34
N THR A 73 13.54 10.85 0.16
CA THR A 73 14.31 12.01 -0.31
C THR A 73 13.46 12.96 -1.14
N SER A 74 12.34 12.50 -1.68
CA SER A 74 11.27 13.38 -2.14
C SER A 74 10.12 13.32 -1.15
N VAL A 75 10.08 14.27 -0.21
CA VAL A 75 8.79 14.82 0.22
C VAL A 75 8.26 15.45 -1.04
N ASP A 76 7.36 14.76 -1.74
CA ASP A 76 6.67 15.40 -2.84
C ASP A 76 5.97 16.62 -2.24
N THR A 77 5.94 17.71 -2.98
CA THR A 77 5.65 19.08 -2.52
C THR A 77 4.26 19.31 -1.88
N GLN A 78 3.55 18.24 -1.50
CA GLN A 78 2.14 18.18 -1.17
C GLN A 78 1.82 17.37 0.10
N ASP A 79 2.61 17.45 1.19
CA ASP A 79 2.28 16.81 2.48
C ASP A 79 2.11 15.27 2.46
N TYR A 80 2.55 14.56 1.41
CA TYR A 80 2.45 13.09 1.32
C TYR A 80 3.82 12.42 1.23
N LEU A 81 3.96 11.30 1.93
CA LEU A 81 5.12 10.41 1.89
C LEU A 81 4.77 9.15 1.09
N ILE A 82 5.58 8.84 0.08
CA ILE A 82 5.50 7.55 -0.64
C ILE A 82 6.05 6.45 0.27
N LEU A 83 5.27 5.40 0.49
CA LEU A 83 5.72 4.22 1.21
C LEU A 83 6.71 3.41 0.38
N PRO A 84 7.74 2.82 1.02
CA PRO A 84 8.70 1.98 0.33
C PRO A 84 8.02 0.70 -0.20
N LYS A 85 8.63 0.06 -1.20
CA LYS A 85 8.13 -1.22 -1.77
C LYS A 85 7.96 -2.32 -0.73
N SER A 86 8.76 -2.28 0.34
CA SER A 86 8.71 -3.20 1.47
C SER A 86 7.56 -2.93 2.45
N ALA A 87 6.69 -1.94 2.18
CA ALA A 87 5.54 -1.65 3.04
C ALA A 87 4.49 -2.78 3.03
N THR A 88 4.43 -3.57 1.95
CA THR A 88 3.58 -4.76 1.81
C THR A 88 4.40 -5.96 1.33
N ASN A 89 3.92 -7.17 1.61
CA ASN A 89 4.50 -8.40 1.06
C ASN A 89 3.39 -9.26 0.41
N PRO A 90 3.40 -9.51 -0.91
CA PRO A 90 4.31 -8.94 -1.91
C PRO A 90 4.12 -7.42 -2.07
N SER A 91 4.98 -6.77 -2.86
CA SER A 91 4.91 -5.31 -3.05
C SER A 91 3.56 -4.88 -3.61
N PHE A 92 3.10 -3.66 -3.27
CA PHE A 92 1.77 -3.18 -3.67
C PHE A 92 1.56 -3.24 -5.19
N ARG A 93 2.60 -2.91 -5.95
CA ARG A 93 2.59 -3.05 -7.42
C ARG A 93 2.37 -4.48 -7.88
N HIS A 94 3.09 -5.44 -7.27
CA HIS A 94 2.91 -6.84 -7.60
C HIS A 94 1.49 -7.31 -7.30
N LEU A 95 0.91 -6.87 -6.17
CA LEU A 95 -0.49 -7.12 -5.84
C LEU A 95 -1.45 -6.58 -6.91
N VAL A 96 -1.25 -5.34 -7.35
CA VAL A 96 -2.06 -4.72 -8.42
C VAL A 96 -1.99 -5.54 -9.71
N VAL A 97 -0.80 -5.88 -10.18
CA VAL A 97 -0.63 -6.64 -11.44
C VAL A 97 -1.20 -8.05 -11.33
N SER A 98 -0.91 -8.79 -10.24
CA SER A 98 -1.47 -10.12 -10.00
C SER A 98 -2.99 -10.07 -9.96
N HIS A 99 -3.57 -9.14 -9.20
CA HIS A 99 -5.03 -9.09 -9.06
C HIS A 99 -5.73 -8.62 -10.34
N LEU A 100 -5.14 -7.71 -11.12
CA LEU A 100 -5.68 -7.37 -12.44
C LEU A 100 -5.68 -8.60 -13.35
N THR A 101 -4.57 -9.35 -13.36
CA THR A 101 -4.41 -10.56 -14.19
C THR A 101 -5.37 -11.68 -13.78
N GLU A 102 -5.56 -11.88 -12.47
CA GLU A 102 -6.39 -12.95 -11.94
C GLU A 102 -7.89 -12.63 -12.00
N ARG A 103 -8.26 -11.36 -11.84
CA ARG A 103 -9.67 -10.98 -11.68
C ARG A 103 -10.31 -10.50 -12.95
N LEU A 104 -9.60 -9.81 -13.84
CA LEU A 104 -10.18 -9.32 -15.08
C LEU A 104 -10.28 -10.46 -16.09
N ALA A 105 -11.51 -10.84 -16.43
CA ALA A 105 -11.78 -11.93 -17.36
C ALA A 105 -12.52 -11.43 -18.61
N PRO A 106 -12.22 -11.97 -19.80
CA PRO A 106 -12.94 -11.64 -21.02
C PRO A 106 -14.36 -12.22 -21.00
N ASP A 107 -15.32 -11.45 -21.52
CA ASP A 107 -16.63 -11.95 -21.92
C ASP A 107 -16.55 -12.52 -23.34
N LEU A 108 -16.53 -13.85 -23.43
CA LEU A 108 -16.41 -14.58 -24.70
C LEU A 108 -17.73 -14.70 -25.47
N ALA A 109 -18.81 -14.07 -24.99
CA ALA A 109 -20.13 -14.16 -25.64
C ALA A 109 -20.18 -13.45 -27.01
N ASN A 110 -19.37 -12.40 -27.22
CA ASN A 110 -19.38 -11.61 -28.44
C ASN A 110 -17.96 -11.40 -29.01
N ASN A 111 -17.88 -10.96 -30.27
CA ASN A 111 -16.62 -10.67 -30.96
C ASN A 111 -16.08 -9.28 -30.58
N TYR A 112 -15.71 -9.12 -29.31
CA TYR A 112 -15.14 -7.87 -28.80
C TYR A 112 -13.65 -7.73 -29.13
N PRO A 113 -13.15 -6.50 -29.35
CA PRO A 113 -11.72 -6.20 -29.35
C PRO A 113 -11.01 -6.65 -28.08
N ASN A 114 -9.68 -6.70 -28.14
CA ASN A 114 -8.86 -6.96 -26.96
C ASN A 114 -8.78 -5.72 -26.07
N ILE A 115 -8.73 -5.96 -24.75
CA ILE A 115 -8.39 -4.95 -23.75
C ILE A 115 -6.98 -5.20 -23.26
N GLU A 116 -6.17 -4.16 -23.29
CA GLU A 116 -4.85 -4.17 -22.67
C GLU A 116 -4.80 -3.16 -21.54
N VAL A 117 -4.36 -3.63 -20.37
CA VAL A 117 -4.15 -2.82 -19.17
C VAL A 117 -2.66 -2.76 -18.92
N THR A 118 -2.06 -1.59 -19.10
CA THR A 118 -0.63 -1.37 -18.86
C THR A 118 -0.47 -0.60 -17.56
N VAL A 119 0.09 -1.24 -16.54
CA VAL A 119 0.42 -0.58 -15.27
C VAL A 119 1.75 0.14 -15.42
N LEU A 120 1.71 1.47 -15.26
CA LEU A 120 2.86 2.37 -15.41
C LEU A 120 3.49 2.77 -14.08
N ASP A 121 2.67 2.84 -13.03
CA ASP A 121 3.14 3.03 -11.65
C ASP A 121 2.06 2.59 -10.65
N ALA A 122 2.49 2.19 -9.46
CA ALA A 122 1.59 1.83 -8.37
C ALA A 122 2.26 2.15 -7.02
N ARG A 123 1.66 3.04 -6.24
CA ARG A 123 2.24 3.59 -5.00
C ARG A 123 1.21 3.73 -3.89
N ILE A 124 1.68 3.68 -2.66
CA ILE A 124 0.90 4.05 -1.47
C ILE A 124 1.50 5.33 -0.89
N LEU A 125 0.66 6.33 -0.68
CA LEU A 125 0.97 7.65 -0.15
C LEU A 125 0.36 7.79 1.24
N VAL A 126 1.11 8.36 2.18
CA VAL A 126 0.64 8.62 3.54
C VAL A 126 0.80 10.09 3.85
N GLN A 127 -0.27 10.71 4.35
CA GLN A 127 -0.23 12.12 4.73
C GLN A 127 0.72 12.34 5.93
N LEU A 128 1.68 13.23 5.74
CA LEU A 128 2.55 13.77 6.76
C LEU A 128 1.79 14.85 7.54
N HIS A 129 1.84 14.77 8.86
CA HIS A 129 1.41 15.89 9.70
C HIS A 129 2.64 16.73 10.06
N GLY A 130 2.81 17.89 9.41
CA GLY A 130 3.89 18.84 9.71
C GLY A 130 3.95 19.34 11.16
N GLY A 131 2.89 19.14 11.95
CA GLY A 131 2.81 19.49 13.37
C GLY A 131 3.57 18.55 14.33
N ALA A 132 4.10 17.43 13.86
CA ALA A 132 4.86 16.48 14.69
C ALA A 132 6.22 17.03 15.18
N MET A 133 6.66 18.19 14.67
CA MET A 133 7.93 18.83 15.07
C MET A 133 7.82 19.71 16.33
N ILE A 134 6.62 19.92 16.91
CA ILE A 134 6.42 20.68 18.15
C ILE A 134 5.98 19.71 19.25
N PRO A 135 6.79 19.42 20.29
CA PRO A 135 6.56 18.32 21.23
C PRO A 135 5.26 18.44 22.04
N ILE A 136 4.77 19.65 22.29
CA ILE A 136 3.51 19.90 23.02
C ILE A 136 2.27 19.68 22.12
N ILE A 137 2.41 19.90 20.80
CA ILE A 137 1.37 19.63 19.79
C ILE A 137 1.44 18.15 19.34
N GLY A 138 2.62 17.53 19.52
CA GLY A 138 2.92 16.14 19.18
C GLY A 138 1.87 15.16 19.70
N ILE A 139 1.45 15.29 20.96
CA ILE A 139 0.49 14.38 21.60
C ILE A 139 -0.90 14.48 20.95
N ALA A 140 -1.36 15.68 20.59
CA ALA A 140 -2.64 15.88 19.91
C ALA A 140 -2.60 15.44 18.44
N THR A 141 -1.43 15.53 17.78
CA THR A 141 -1.26 15.08 16.39
C THR A 141 -1.19 13.57 16.22
N VAL A 142 -0.99 12.80 17.29
CA VAL A 142 -1.09 11.32 17.24
C VAL A 142 -2.53 10.89 16.95
N PHE A 143 -3.52 11.65 17.40
CA PHE A 143 -4.95 11.33 17.22
C PHE A 143 -5.60 11.98 16.01
N LYS A 144 -4.84 12.72 15.20
CA LYS A 144 -5.39 13.32 13.98
C LYS A 144 -5.50 12.27 12.88
N ASP A 145 -6.65 12.29 12.23
CA ASP A 145 -6.93 11.49 11.05
C ASP A 145 -5.90 11.77 9.94
N ARG A 146 -5.32 10.69 9.42
CA ARG A 146 -4.33 10.68 8.35
C ARG A 146 -4.98 10.06 7.13
N LYS A 147 -4.83 10.72 5.98
CA LYS A 147 -5.19 10.17 4.69
C LYS A 147 -4.11 9.21 4.21
N HIS A 148 -4.53 8.06 3.75
CA HIS A 148 -3.73 7.07 3.03
C HIS A 148 -4.31 6.95 1.64
N ILE A 149 -3.50 7.18 0.61
CA ILE A 149 -3.95 7.15 -0.78
C ILE A 149 -3.18 6.03 -1.46
N CYS A 150 -3.84 5.10 -2.15
CA CYS A 150 -3.14 4.27 -3.12
C CYS A 150 -3.49 4.76 -4.51
N GLU A 151 -2.46 4.90 -5.32
CA GLU A 151 -2.56 5.42 -6.68
C GLU A 151 -1.95 4.41 -7.63
N VAL A 152 -2.65 4.19 -8.74
CA VAL A 152 -2.19 3.38 -9.85
C VAL A 152 -2.33 4.20 -11.12
N ASP A 153 -1.20 4.49 -11.76
CA ASP A 153 -1.17 5.08 -13.10
C ASP A 153 -1.21 3.94 -14.11
N ALA A 154 -2.27 3.91 -14.91
CA ALA A 154 -2.45 2.86 -15.90
C ALA A 154 -2.92 3.42 -17.25
N SER A 155 -2.44 2.78 -18.32
CA SER A 155 -2.91 2.99 -19.68
C SER A 155 -3.81 1.83 -20.08
N LEU A 156 -5.03 2.15 -20.49
CA LEU A 156 -6.03 1.22 -21.01
C LEU A 156 -6.07 1.34 -22.53
N ARG A 157 -6.06 0.22 -23.25
CA ARG A 157 -6.24 0.16 -24.69
C ARG A 157 -7.39 -0.78 -25.03
N TYR A 158 -8.37 -0.28 -25.79
CA TYR A 158 -9.51 -1.04 -26.31
C TYR A 158 -9.55 -0.87 -27.83
N GLY A 159 -9.13 -1.89 -28.59
CA GLY A 159 -8.92 -1.74 -30.02
C GLY A 159 -7.89 -0.63 -30.32
N ASP A 160 -8.33 0.43 -31.01
CA ASP A 160 -7.51 1.59 -31.34
C ASP A 160 -7.61 2.73 -30.30
N ASN A 161 -8.55 2.65 -29.36
CA ASN A 161 -8.76 3.67 -28.34
C ASN A 161 -7.79 3.46 -27.18
N VAL A 162 -7.00 4.49 -26.85
CA VAL A 162 -6.05 4.46 -25.73
C VAL A 162 -6.38 5.59 -24.76
N THR A 163 -6.53 5.24 -23.48
CA THR A 163 -6.79 6.20 -22.39
C THR A 163 -5.82 5.93 -21.26
N ARG A 164 -5.08 6.96 -20.84
CA ARG A 164 -4.26 6.90 -19.62
C ARG A 164 -4.97 7.64 -18.49
N LYS A 165 -5.03 7.02 -17.32
CA LYS A 165 -5.67 7.61 -16.13
C LYS A 165 -4.94 7.18 -14.86
N VAL A 166 -4.95 8.06 -13.86
CA VAL A 166 -4.57 7.72 -12.48
C VAL A 166 -5.82 7.30 -11.73
N PHE A 167 -5.80 6.09 -11.20
CA PHE A 167 -6.83 5.51 -10.35
C PHE A 167 -6.38 5.65 -8.90
N ALA A 168 -7.20 6.27 -8.06
CA ALA A 168 -6.79 6.61 -6.70
C ALA A 168 -7.91 6.31 -5.71
N HIS A 169 -7.57 5.57 -4.66
CA HIS A 169 -8.46 5.34 -3.53
C HIS A 169 -7.89 5.97 -2.27
N THR A 170 -8.72 6.71 -1.52
CA THR A 170 -8.33 7.37 -0.27
C THR A 170 -9.02 6.73 0.92
N SER A 171 -8.24 6.21 1.86
CA SER A 171 -8.71 5.75 3.16
C SER A 171 -8.22 6.70 4.26
N VAL A 172 -8.95 6.77 5.37
CA VAL A 172 -8.65 7.66 6.50
C VAL A 172 -8.51 6.85 7.77
N SER A 173 -7.45 7.12 8.52
CA SER A 173 -7.24 6.46 9.82
C SER A 173 -6.59 7.40 10.84
N ASN A 174 -6.88 7.19 12.11
CA ASN A 174 -6.24 7.93 13.20
C ASN A 174 -4.83 7.44 13.59
N ARG A 175 -4.23 6.51 12.84
CA ARG A 175 -2.88 5.97 13.11
C ARG A 175 -1.95 6.17 11.91
N SER A 176 -0.66 6.33 12.19
CA SER A 176 0.37 6.25 11.15
C SER A 176 0.41 4.84 10.58
N TYR A 177 0.64 4.69 9.28
CA TYR A 177 0.76 3.37 8.64
C TYR A 177 1.79 2.50 9.37
N MET A 178 2.95 3.04 9.74
CA MET A 178 4.02 2.29 10.41
C MET A 178 3.60 1.67 11.75
N ASP A 179 2.67 2.32 12.45
CA ASP A 179 2.20 1.96 13.80
C ASP A 179 0.87 1.20 13.77
N MET A 180 0.31 0.95 12.58
CA MET A 180 -0.90 0.15 12.45
C MET A 180 -0.62 -1.33 12.69
N PRO A 181 -1.51 -2.06 13.39
CA PRO A 181 -1.50 -3.51 13.42
C PRO A 181 -1.53 -4.12 12.02
N GLN A 182 -0.91 -5.29 11.86
CA GLN A 182 -0.76 -5.94 10.55
C GLN A 182 -2.10 -6.20 9.86
N GLU A 183 -3.11 -6.63 10.62
CA GLU A 183 -4.49 -6.82 10.15
C GLU A 183 -5.06 -5.54 9.53
N LYS A 184 -4.98 -4.40 10.24
CA LYS A 184 -5.48 -3.10 9.74
C LYS A 184 -4.73 -2.61 8.50
N LYS A 185 -3.41 -2.87 8.41
CA LYS A 185 -2.65 -2.59 7.19
C LYS A 185 -3.17 -3.43 6.03
N GLY A 186 -3.43 -4.71 6.29
CA GLY A 186 -3.97 -5.64 5.32
C GLY A 186 -5.34 -5.20 4.82
N ASP A 187 -6.24 -4.82 5.73
CA ASP A 187 -7.57 -4.31 5.39
C ASP A 187 -7.50 -3.06 4.52
N LEU A 188 -6.68 -2.07 4.91
CA LEU A 188 -6.49 -0.83 4.16
C LEU A 188 -5.98 -1.12 2.74
N VAL A 189 -4.95 -1.95 2.61
CA VAL A 189 -4.40 -2.28 1.29
C VAL A 189 -5.40 -3.07 0.44
N SER A 190 -6.15 -3.99 1.06
CA SER A 190 -7.15 -4.81 0.39
C SER A 190 -8.34 -3.98 -0.12
N GLU A 191 -8.85 -3.07 0.71
CA GLU A 191 -9.89 -2.11 0.33
C GLU A 191 -9.45 -1.26 -0.85
N CYS A 192 -8.24 -0.71 -0.75
CA CYS A 192 -7.63 0.11 -1.79
C CYS A 192 -7.50 -0.64 -3.12
N LEU A 193 -6.96 -1.85 -3.07
CA LEU A 193 -6.77 -2.73 -4.22
C LEU A 193 -8.11 -3.08 -4.87
N ASN A 194 -9.12 -3.44 -4.06
CA ASN A 194 -10.45 -3.74 -4.55
C ASN A 194 -11.11 -2.54 -5.25
N SER A 195 -11.00 -1.34 -4.67
CA SER A 195 -11.53 -0.11 -5.26
C SER A 195 -10.88 0.19 -6.60
N ILE A 196 -9.54 0.18 -6.64
CA ILE A 196 -8.78 0.50 -7.86
C ILE A 196 -9.08 -0.48 -8.99
N ILE A 197 -9.13 -1.79 -8.70
CA ILE A 197 -9.45 -2.79 -9.73
C ILE A 197 -10.88 -2.58 -10.26
N HIS A 198 -11.83 -2.23 -9.38
CA HIS A 198 -13.19 -1.95 -9.80
C HIS A 198 -13.27 -0.72 -10.71
N GLU A 199 -12.58 0.36 -10.36
CA GLU A 199 -12.53 1.58 -11.18
C GLU A 199 -11.82 1.35 -12.53
N ILE A 200 -10.74 0.56 -12.55
CA ILE A 200 -10.08 0.15 -13.81
C ILE A 200 -11.06 -0.63 -14.68
N ALA A 201 -11.78 -1.60 -14.10
CA ALA A 201 -12.75 -2.39 -14.83
C ALA A 201 -13.91 -1.55 -15.37
N GLU A 202 -14.43 -0.61 -14.58
CA GLU A 202 -15.48 0.32 -15.00
C GLU A 202 -14.98 1.24 -16.13
N SER A 203 -13.80 1.81 -15.97
CA SER A 203 -13.18 2.63 -17.02
C SER A 203 -12.97 1.85 -18.31
N ALA A 204 -12.59 0.58 -18.22
CA ALA A 204 -12.42 -0.30 -19.38
C ALA A 204 -13.75 -0.61 -20.08
N ARG A 205 -14.84 -0.81 -19.33
CA ARG A 205 -16.20 -0.98 -19.89
C ARG A 205 -16.69 0.27 -20.61
N ASN A 206 -16.43 1.44 -20.02
CA ASN A 206 -16.86 2.72 -20.61
C ASN A 206 -16.13 3.04 -21.93
N MET A 207 -15.00 2.39 -22.23
CA MET A 207 -14.32 2.55 -23.52
C MET A 207 -15.02 1.85 -24.68
N GLU A 208 -15.94 0.91 -24.42
CA GLU A 208 -16.78 0.29 -25.46
C GLU A 208 -17.81 1.29 -26.03
N SER A 209 -18.30 2.22 -25.20
CA SER A 209 -19.33 3.20 -25.55
C SER A 209 -18.82 4.62 -25.34
N PRO A 210 -18.04 5.19 -26.28
CA PRO A 210 -17.67 6.60 -26.20
C PRO A 210 -18.95 7.44 -26.35
N ILE A 211 -19.37 8.07 -25.26
CA ILE A 211 -20.42 9.10 -25.25
C ILE A 211 -19.91 10.34 -25.97
#